data_AF-A0A431M610-F1
#
_entry.id   AF-A0A431M610-F1
#
_cell.length_a   1.000
_cell.length_b   1.000
_cell.length_c   1.000
_cell.angle_alpha   90.00
_cell.angle_beta   90.00
_cell.angle_gamma   90.00
#
_symmetry.space_group_name_H-M   'P 1'
#
loop_
_entity.id
_entity.type
_entity.pdbx_description
1 polymer ?
#
loop_
_entity_poly.entity_id
_entity_poly.type
_entity_poly.pdbx_seq_one_letter_code
_entity_poly.pdbx_strand_id
1 'polypeptide(L)'
;MSRAAGKAPAPPMTLQVLKKFRLIYGSVRQHFRDVEQSAGVSGSQLWILQEVMNTPGVGVSELAERLSIHQSTCSQLVEKLVARELVVKSRSETDQRRVGLSLAPGTKQLLRKAPGPAEGILPEALKQLSPASLATLDAALSEVIEQLKHGDEEFADKPLADL
;
A
#
# COMPACT_ATOMS: atom_id res chain seq x y z
N MET A 1 32.51 -26.28 18.99
CA MET A 1 33.29 -25.75 17.85
C MET A 1 32.52 -26.18 16.59
N SER A 2 32.00 -25.34 15.70
CA SER A 2 32.49 -24.10 15.13
C SER A 2 31.31 -23.23 14.72
N ARG A 3 31.37 -21.94 15.06
CA ARG A 3 30.40 -20.91 14.69
C ARG A 3 30.67 -20.56 13.23
N ALA A 4 29.72 -20.80 12.33
CA ALA A 4 29.81 -20.33 10.96
C ALA A 4 29.73 -18.78 10.97
N ALA A 5 30.89 -18.13 10.99
CA ALA A 5 30.99 -16.71 10.79
C ALA A 5 30.59 -16.40 9.34
N GLY A 6 29.35 -15.95 9.16
CA GLY A 6 28.88 -15.38 7.90
C GLY A 6 29.81 -14.25 7.49
N LYS A 7 30.56 -14.46 6.41
CA LYS A 7 31.49 -13.47 5.86
C LYS A 7 30.67 -12.26 5.43
N ALA A 8 30.90 -11.11 6.06
CA ALA A 8 30.25 -9.85 5.70
C ALA A 8 30.35 -9.63 4.18
N PRO A 9 29.27 -9.16 3.51
CA PRO A 9 29.28 -8.95 2.07
C PRO A 9 30.42 -7.99 1.69
N ALA A 10 31.14 -8.30 0.61
CA ALA A 10 32.22 -7.46 0.13
C ALA A 10 31.69 -6.04 -0.19
N PRO A 11 32.46 -4.96 0.05
CA PRO A 11 32.01 -3.57 -0.14
C PRO A 11 31.31 -3.27 -1.48
N PRO A 12 31.71 -3.87 -2.62
CA PRO A 12 31.00 -3.70 -3.90
C PRO A 12 29.57 -4.25 -3.90
N MET A 13 29.31 -5.34 -3.17
CA MET A 13 27.99 -5.97 -3.07
C MET A 13 27.02 -5.10 -2.28
N THR A 14 27.47 -4.49 -1.17
CA THR A 14 26.67 -3.56 -0.39
C THR A 14 26.21 -2.36 -1.23
N LEU A 15 27.10 -1.80 -2.04
CA LEU A 15 26.74 -0.70 -2.95
C LEU A 15 25.74 -1.12 -4.03
N GLN A 16 25.83 -2.36 -4.55
CA GLN A 16 24.85 -2.89 -5.49
C GLN A 16 23.48 -3.07 -4.84
N VAL A 17 23.43 -3.61 -3.62
CA VAL A 17 22.17 -3.75 -2.86
C VAL A 17 21.55 -2.38 -2.57
N LEU A 18 22.35 -1.38 -2.17
CA LEU A 18 21.87 -0.01 -1.98
C LEU A 18 21.31 0.61 -3.27
N LYS A 19 21.91 0.32 -4.44
CA LYS A 19 21.33 0.75 -5.73
C LYS A 19 19.96 0.11 -5.98
N LYS A 20 19.77 -1.17 -5.64
CA LYS A 20 18.47 -1.85 -5.76
C LYS A 20 17.41 -1.19 -4.87
N PHE A 21 17.74 -0.86 -3.61
CA PHE A 21 16.82 -0.11 -2.74
C PHE A 21 16.43 1.24 -3.34
N ARG A 22 17.39 2.01 -3.89
CA ARG A 22 17.10 3.28 -4.56
C ARG A 22 16.20 3.11 -5.78
N LEU A 23 16.41 2.07 -6.58
CA LEU A 23 15.57 1.77 -7.73
C LEU A 23 14.14 1.43 -7.28
N ILE A 24 13.98 0.60 -6.25
CA ILE A 24 12.66 0.25 -5.70
C ILE A 24 11.95 1.50 -5.16
N TYR A 25 12.57 2.22 -4.22
CA TYR A 25 11.97 3.41 -3.60
C TYR A 25 11.67 4.50 -4.64
N GLY A 26 12.60 4.75 -5.56
CA GLY A 26 12.43 5.73 -6.63
C GLY A 26 11.26 5.36 -7.56
N SER A 27 11.13 4.09 -7.94
CA SER A 27 10.05 3.62 -8.81
C SER A 27 8.69 3.70 -8.10
N VAL A 28 8.63 3.32 -6.81
CA VAL A 28 7.41 3.42 -6.00
C VAL A 28 6.96 4.88 -5.86
N ARG A 29 7.88 5.80 -5.52
CA ARG A 29 7.53 7.23 -5.45
C ARG A 29 7.12 7.81 -6.80
N GLN A 30 7.75 7.39 -7.90
CA GLN A 30 7.38 7.85 -9.22
C GLN A 30 5.96 7.41 -9.58
N HIS A 31 5.63 6.13 -9.34
CA HIS A 31 4.29 5.60 -9.57
C HIS A 31 3.20 6.42 -8.86
N PHE A 32 3.38 6.70 -7.56
CA PHE A 32 2.37 7.46 -6.82
C PHE A 32 2.29 8.94 -7.23
N ARG A 33 3.39 9.55 -7.68
CA ARG A 33 3.34 10.88 -8.32
C ARG A 33 2.54 10.86 -9.61
N ASP A 34 2.73 9.83 -10.44
CA ASP A 34 2.00 9.69 -11.71
C ASP A 34 0.51 9.45 -11.47
N VAL A 35 0.17 8.69 -10.41
CA VAL A 35 -1.21 8.52 -9.92
C VAL A 35 -1.82 9.87 -9.54
N GLU A 36 -1.15 10.64 -8.69
CA GLU A 36 -1.66 11.93 -8.24
C GLU A 36 -1.83 12.91 -9.41
N GLN A 37 -0.87 12.96 -10.33
CA GLN A 37 -0.92 13.82 -11.51
C GLN A 37 -2.06 13.44 -12.48
N SER A 38 -2.33 12.15 -12.66
CA SER A 38 -3.28 11.66 -13.67
C SER A 38 -4.72 11.59 -13.14
N ALA A 39 -4.89 11.21 -11.87
CA ALA A 39 -6.19 10.98 -11.25
C ALA A 39 -6.58 12.04 -10.21
N GLY A 40 -5.67 12.92 -9.80
CA GLY A 40 -5.92 13.97 -8.81
C GLY A 40 -6.19 13.44 -7.40
N VAL A 41 -5.83 12.19 -7.11
CA VAL A 41 -5.99 11.53 -5.79
C VAL A 41 -4.66 10.90 -5.39
N SER A 42 -4.38 10.81 -4.09
CA SER A 42 -3.18 10.09 -3.63
C SER A 42 -3.29 8.59 -3.91
N GLY A 43 -2.17 7.86 -3.84
CA GLY A 43 -2.16 6.41 -4.03
C GLY A 43 -3.08 5.67 -3.04
N SER A 44 -3.07 6.04 -1.76
CA SER A 44 -3.96 5.44 -0.75
C SER A 44 -5.43 5.74 -1.00
N GLN A 45 -5.73 6.96 -1.46
CA GLN A 45 -7.08 7.34 -1.88
C GLN A 45 -7.51 6.51 -3.10
N LEU A 46 -6.63 6.35 -4.09
CA LEU A 46 -6.89 5.51 -5.26
C LEU A 46 -7.18 4.06 -4.84
N TRP A 47 -6.39 3.51 -3.92
CA TRP A 47 -6.56 2.13 -3.43
C TRP A 47 -7.91 1.94 -2.73
N ILE A 48 -8.32 2.87 -1.86
CA ILE A 48 -9.66 2.85 -1.25
C ILE A 48 -10.75 2.90 -2.31
N LEU A 49 -10.64 3.80 -3.30
CA LEU A 49 -11.64 3.92 -4.37
C LEU A 49 -11.74 2.62 -5.18
N GLN A 50 -10.62 1.96 -5.45
CA GLN A 50 -10.59 0.67 -6.14
C GLN A 50 -11.28 -0.42 -5.30
N GLU A 51 -11.02 -0.47 -3.99
CA GLU A 51 -11.62 -1.49 -3.11
C GLU A 51 -13.12 -1.27 -2.92
N VAL A 52 -13.57 -0.01 -2.78
CA VAL A 52 -15.01 0.33 -2.75
C VAL A 52 -15.69 0.02 -4.09
N MET A 53 -14.97 0.14 -5.21
CA MET A 53 -15.49 -0.27 -6.52
C MET A 53 -15.68 -1.78 -6.62
N ASN A 54 -14.71 -2.55 -6.11
CA ASN A 54 -14.71 -4.00 -6.14
C ASN A 54 -15.72 -4.60 -5.14
N THR A 55 -15.92 -3.91 -4.01
CA THR A 55 -16.80 -4.34 -2.92
C THR A 55 -17.79 -3.22 -2.54
N PRO A 56 -18.82 -2.93 -3.36
CA PRO A 56 -19.81 -1.92 -3.02
C PRO A 56 -20.56 -2.25 -1.73
N GLY A 57 -20.72 -1.27 -0.84
CA GLY A 57 -21.33 -1.45 0.48
C GLY A 57 -20.35 -1.84 1.58
N VAL A 58 -19.05 -1.98 1.28
CA VAL A 58 -18.00 -2.26 2.28
C VAL A 58 -18.00 -1.20 3.39
N GLY A 59 -17.85 -1.64 4.64
CA GLY A 59 -17.71 -0.76 5.80
C GLY A 59 -16.26 -0.35 6.05
N VAL A 60 -16.03 0.72 6.81
CA VAL A 60 -14.68 1.23 7.10
C VAL A 60 -13.79 0.19 7.81
N SER A 61 -14.34 -0.59 8.74
CA SER A 61 -13.56 -1.63 9.45
C SER A 61 -13.07 -2.72 8.51
N GLU A 62 -13.97 -3.26 7.67
CA GLU A 62 -13.60 -4.29 6.69
C GLU A 62 -12.62 -3.74 5.65
N LEU A 63 -12.80 -2.49 5.25
CA LEU A 63 -11.87 -1.81 4.35
C LEU A 63 -10.48 -1.67 4.98
N ALA A 64 -10.38 -1.33 6.26
CA ALA A 64 -9.10 -1.24 6.98
C ALA A 64 -8.35 -2.59 7.01
N GLU A 65 -9.07 -3.68 7.27
CA GLU A 65 -8.53 -5.05 7.23
C GLU A 65 -7.99 -5.41 5.85
N ARG A 66 -8.77 -5.14 4.80
CA ARG A 66 -8.38 -5.43 3.40
C ARG A 66 -7.15 -4.65 2.95
N LEU A 67 -7.02 -3.42 3.42
CA LEU A 67 -5.89 -2.54 3.11
C LEU A 67 -4.69 -2.80 4.03
N SER A 68 -4.84 -3.61 5.08
CA SER A 68 -3.83 -3.84 6.12
C SER A 68 -3.31 -2.53 6.71
N ILE A 69 -4.23 -1.62 7.04
CA ILE A 69 -3.92 -0.33 7.70
C ILE A 69 -4.77 -0.15 8.95
N HIS A 70 -4.31 0.71 9.85
CA HIS A 70 -5.07 1.04 11.05
C HIS A 70 -6.44 1.67 10.72
N GLN A 71 -7.48 1.31 11.48
CA GLN A 71 -8.86 1.76 11.25
C GLN A 71 -8.99 3.29 11.27
N SER A 72 -8.24 3.98 12.13
CA SER A 72 -8.25 5.46 12.19
C SER A 72 -7.71 6.07 10.89
N THR A 73 -6.64 5.51 10.32
CA THR A 73 -6.07 5.94 9.04
C THR A 73 -7.06 5.72 7.91
N CYS A 74 -7.68 4.53 7.84
CA CYS A 74 -8.72 4.22 6.87
C CYS A 74 -9.89 5.21 6.95
N SER A 75 -10.40 5.48 8.16
CA SER A 75 -11.48 6.43 8.39
C SER A 75 -11.14 7.83 7.89
N GLN A 76 -9.95 8.35 8.23
CA GLN A 76 -9.51 9.67 7.78
C GLN A 76 -9.42 9.78 6.26
N LEU A 77 -8.91 8.74 5.59
CA LEU A 77 -8.83 8.70 4.12
C LEU A 77 -10.23 8.66 3.48
N VAL A 78 -11.15 7.88 4.06
CA VAL A 78 -12.56 7.83 3.62
C VAL A 78 -13.24 9.18 3.80
N GLU A 79 -13.07 9.87 4.92
CA GLU A 79 -13.65 11.21 5.12
C GLU A 79 -13.15 12.20 4.07
N LYS A 80 -11.85 12.17 3.74
CA LYS A 80 -11.29 13.01 2.66
C LYS A 80 -11.94 12.70 1.31
N LEU A 81 -12.22 11.44 1.01
CA LEU A 81 -12.89 11.04 -0.23
C LEU A 81 -14.37 11.44 -0.28
N VAL A 82 -15.07 11.37 0.86
CA VAL A 82 -16.46 11.84 0.99
C VAL A 82 -16.54 13.35 0.84
N ALA A 83 -15.64 14.10 1.49
CA ALA A 83 -15.57 15.55 1.37
C ALA A 83 -15.28 16.03 -0.07
N ARG A 84 -14.65 15.18 -0.88
CA ARG A 84 -14.39 15.40 -2.30
C ARG A 84 -15.49 14.87 -3.23
N GLU A 85 -16.59 14.38 -2.67
CA GLU A 85 -17.71 13.79 -3.41
C GLU A 85 -17.30 12.60 -4.31
N LEU A 86 -16.26 11.86 -3.92
CA LEU A 86 -15.80 10.67 -4.66
C LEU A 86 -16.40 9.38 -4.12
N VAL A 87 -16.76 9.36 -2.83
CA VAL A 87 -17.40 8.23 -2.13
C VAL A 87 -18.67 8.73 -1.45
N VAL A 88 -19.71 7.89 -1.44
CA VAL A 88 -20.97 8.12 -0.74
C VAL A 88 -21.12 7.09 0.36
N LYS A 89 -21.49 7.56 1.55
CA LYS A 89 -21.88 6.72 2.68
C LYS A 89 -23.39 6.48 2.63
N SER A 90 -23.80 5.21 2.63
CA SER A 90 -25.20 4.82 2.70
C SER A 90 -25.41 3.83 3.84
N ARG A 91 -26.54 3.94 4.55
CA ARG A 91 -26.94 2.88 5.48
C ARG A 91 -27.22 1.63 4.66
N SER A 92 -26.73 0.48 5.13
CA SER A 92 -27.02 -0.80 4.49
C SER A 92 -28.51 -1.08 4.53
N GLU A 93 -29.06 -1.58 3.42
CA GLU A 93 -30.45 -2.01 3.32
C GLU A 93 -30.72 -3.27 4.15
N THR A 94 -29.71 -4.13 4.34
CA THR A 94 -29.82 -5.39 5.08
C THR A 94 -29.55 -5.26 6.58
N ASP A 95 -28.78 -4.26 7.01
CA ASP A 95 -28.60 -3.92 8.43
C ASP A 95 -28.39 -2.41 8.56
N GLN A 96 -29.45 -1.68 8.90
CA GLN A 96 -29.42 -0.21 9.00
C GLN A 96 -28.44 0.33 10.06
N ARG A 97 -27.88 -0.54 10.91
CA ARG A 97 -26.82 -0.18 11.87
C ARG A 97 -25.44 -0.09 11.21
N ARG A 98 -25.25 -0.65 10.01
CA ARG A 98 -23.99 -0.62 9.27
C ARG A 98 -24.04 0.46 8.19
N VAL A 99 -22.99 1.29 8.15
CA VAL A 99 -22.76 2.25 7.07
C VAL A 99 -21.82 1.60 6.05
N GLY A 100 -22.29 1.48 4.82
CA GLY A 100 -21.51 1.01 3.67
C GLY A 100 -21.02 2.17 2.82
N LEU A 101 -19.97 1.91 2.05
CA LEU A 101 -19.36 2.86 1.12
C LEU A 101 -19.69 2.46 -0.32
N SER A 102 -19.96 3.46 -1.16
CA SER A 102 -20.14 3.28 -2.60
C SER A 102 -19.46 4.42 -3.36
N LEU A 103 -19.10 4.19 -4.62
CA LEU A 103 -18.55 5.26 -5.45
C LEU A 103 -19.63 6.27 -5.81
N ALA A 104 -19.29 7.56 -5.73
CA ALA A 104 -20.12 8.62 -6.25
C ALA A 104 -20.20 8.57 -7.80
N PRO A 105 -21.23 9.19 -8.41
CA PRO A 105 -21.29 9.38 -9.85
C PRO A 105 -20.04 10.08 -10.37
N GLY A 106 -19.46 9.59 -11.47
CA GLY A 106 -18.26 10.18 -12.08
C GLY A 106 -16.92 9.67 -11.53
N THR A 107 -16.87 9.13 -10.31
CA THR A 107 -15.62 8.59 -9.73
C THR A 107 -15.00 7.46 -10.56
N LYS A 108 -15.83 6.64 -11.22
CA LYS A 108 -15.35 5.59 -12.14
C LYS A 108 -14.53 6.14 -13.31
N GLN A 109 -14.79 7.36 -13.77
CA GLN A 109 -14.01 7.98 -14.85
C GLN A 109 -12.64 8.45 -14.35
N LEU A 110 -12.55 8.89 -13.10
CA LEU A 110 -11.30 9.20 -12.44
C LEU A 110 -10.42 7.95 -12.31
N LEU A 111 -11.00 6.83 -11.85
CA LEU A 111 -10.29 5.56 -11.72
C LEU A 111 -9.69 5.07 -13.06
N ARG A 112 -10.37 5.32 -14.18
CA ARG A 112 -9.87 4.96 -15.53
C ARG A 112 -8.65 5.77 -15.97
N LYS A 113 -8.38 6.92 -15.35
CA LYS A 113 -7.22 7.77 -15.64
C LYS A 113 -6.00 7.41 -14.80
N ALA A 114 -6.18 6.63 -13.73
CA ALA A 114 -5.09 6.27 -12.85
C ALA A 114 -4.16 5.22 -13.53
N PRO A 115 -2.84 5.42 -13.49
CA PRO A 115 -1.87 4.47 -13.99
C PRO A 115 -1.71 3.27 -13.06
N GLY A 116 -1.48 2.09 -13.64
CA GLY A 116 -1.03 0.87 -12.96
C GLY A 116 -1.89 0.41 -11.77
N PRO A 117 -1.39 -0.51 -10.94
CA PRO A 117 -2.14 -1.02 -9.79
C PRO A 117 -2.35 0.08 -8.74
N ALA A 118 -3.57 0.14 -8.20
CA ALA A 118 -3.94 1.08 -7.15
C ALA A 118 -3.15 0.85 -5.84
N GLU A 119 -2.89 -0.41 -5.50
CA GLU A 119 -2.06 -0.86 -4.37
C GLU A 119 -0.57 -0.51 -4.56
N GLY A 120 -0.16 -0.17 -5.79
CA GLY A 120 1.21 0.17 -6.15
C GLY A 120 1.99 -0.96 -6.83
N ILE A 121 3.08 -0.58 -7.50
CA ILE A 121 3.88 -1.50 -8.32
C ILE A 121 4.71 -2.50 -7.51
N LEU A 122 5.04 -2.18 -6.25
CA LEU A 122 5.87 -3.06 -5.42
C LEU A 122 5.08 -4.27 -4.90
N PRO A 123 3.86 -4.11 -4.34
CA PRO A 123 3.01 -5.25 -3.99
C PRO A 123 2.75 -6.19 -5.17
N GLU A 124 2.51 -5.63 -6.37
CA GLU A 124 2.36 -6.43 -7.60
C GLU A 124 3.64 -7.21 -7.93
N ALA A 125 4.81 -6.57 -7.88
CA ALA A 125 6.09 -7.23 -8.13
C ALA A 125 6.39 -8.34 -7.11
N LEU A 126 6.05 -8.14 -5.83
CA LEU A 126 6.21 -9.16 -4.79
C LEU A 126 5.29 -10.37 -5.01
N LYS A 127 4.05 -10.15 -5.45
CA LYS A 127 3.09 -11.22 -5.79
C LYS A 127 3.56 -12.10 -6.95
N GLN A 128 4.44 -11.59 -7.81
CA GLN A 128 5.02 -12.33 -8.93
C GLN A 128 6.23 -13.19 -8.56
N LEU A 129 6.78 -13.05 -7.34
CA LEU A 129 7.90 -13.87 -6.88
C LEU A 129 7.43 -15.29 -6.54
N SER A 130 8.32 -16.28 -6.75
CA SER A 130 8.06 -17.63 -6.23
C SER A 130 8.02 -17.62 -4.69
N PRO A 131 7.25 -18.51 -4.04
CA PRO A 131 7.19 -18.58 -2.58
C PRO A 131 8.57 -18.73 -1.92
N ALA A 132 9.47 -19.51 -2.54
CA ALA A 132 10.84 -19.68 -2.04
C ALA A 132 11.68 -18.40 -2.14
N SER A 133 11.56 -17.67 -3.24
CA SER A 133 12.25 -16.38 -3.42
C SER A 133 11.71 -15.32 -2.46
N LEU A 134 10.39 -15.28 -2.26
CA LEU A 134 9.77 -14.35 -1.32
C LEU A 134 10.21 -14.61 0.12
N ALA A 135 10.22 -15.87 0.56
CA ALA A 135 10.71 -16.25 1.89
C ALA A 135 12.20 -15.91 2.10
N THR A 136 13.03 -16.09 1.06
CA THR A 136 14.45 -15.71 1.12
C THR A 136 14.62 -14.19 1.24
N LEU A 137 13.80 -13.43 0.50
CA LEU A 137 13.80 -11.97 0.55
C LEU A 137 13.36 -11.46 1.93
N ASP A 138 12.29 -12.03 2.47
CA ASP A 138 11.74 -11.70 3.79
C ASP A 138 12.78 -11.88 4.91
N ALA A 139 13.48 -13.03 4.93
CA ALA A 139 14.56 -13.28 5.88
C ALA A 139 15.69 -12.25 5.76
N ALA A 140 16.12 -11.93 4.53
CA ALA A 140 17.17 -10.93 4.30
C ALA A 140 16.74 -9.51 4.69
N LEU A 141 15.47 -9.14 4.45
CA LEU A 141 14.92 -7.85 4.87
C LEU A 141 14.84 -7.75 6.39
N SER A 142 14.48 -8.85 7.06
CA SER A 142 14.42 -8.92 8.52
C SER A 142 15.80 -8.66 9.15
N GLU A 143 16.84 -9.30 8.63
CA GLU A 143 18.23 -9.02 9.05
C GLU A 143 18.61 -7.54 8.86
N VAL A 144 18.21 -6.92 7.73
CA VAL A 144 18.47 -5.50 7.48
C VAL A 144 17.73 -4.62 8.49
N ILE A 145 16.46 -4.91 8.78
CA ILE A 145 15.62 -4.15 9.72
C ILE A 145 16.19 -4.22 11.14
N GLU A 146 16.62 -5.40 11.60
CA GLU A 146 17.27 -5.56 12.90
C GLU A 146 18.52 -4.67 13.04
N GLN A 147 19.29 -4.50 11.96
CA GLN A 147 20.49 -3.65 11.96
C GLN A 147 20.16 -2.15 11.94
N LEU A 148 18.94 -1.73 11.57
CA LEU A 148 18.57 -0.31 11.49
C LEU A 148 18.43 0.36 12.86
N LYS A 149 18.46 -0.38 13.97
CA LYS A 149 18.42 0.09 15.39
C LYS A 149 17.20 0.95 15.80
N HIS A 150 16.46 1.53 14.86
CA HIS A 150 15.31 2.43 15.04
C HIS A 150 14.30 2.22 13.90
N GLY A 151 13.92 0.98 13.62
CA GLY A 151 12.75 0.73 12.78
C GLY A 151 11.51 1.22 13.54
N ASP A 152 10.86 2.26 13.02
CA ASP A 152 9.59 2.72 13.57
C ASP A 152 8.48 1.83 13.00
N GLU A 153 7.90 0.99 13.87
CA GLU A 153 6.80 0.08 13.51
C GLU A 153 5.58 0.83 12.97
N GLU A 154 5.44 2.13 13.25
CA GLU A 154 4.38 2.94 12.65
C GLU A 154 4.40 2.95 11.12
N PHE A 155 5.53 2.69 10.47
CA PHE A 155 5.61 2.61 9.01
C PHE A 155 5.08 1.29 8.43
N ALA A 156 4.97 0.24 9.23
CA ALA A 156 4.52 -1.08 8.76
C ALA A 156 3.04 -1.07 8.34
N ASP A 157 2.22 -0.29 9.04
CA ASP A 157 0.76 -0.20 8.81
C ASP A 157 0.35 1.02 7.97
N LYS A 158 1.32 1.72 7.37
CA LYS A 158 1.08 2.87 6.48
C LYS A 158 1.15 2.39 5.02
N PRO A 159 0.19 2.77 4.15
CA PRO A 159 0.30 2.49 2.73
C PRO A 159 1.62 3.05 2.17
N LEU A 160 2.23 2.34 1.21
CA LEU A 160 3.44 2.82 0.54
C LEU A 160 3.30 4.21 -0.10
N ALA A 161 2.07 4.62 -0.43
CA ALA A 161 1.76 5.93 -0.98
C ALA A 161 1.84 7.08 0.04
N ASP A 162 1.75 6.77 1.33
CA ASP A 162 1.73 7.72 2.43
C ASP A 162 3.06 7.74 3.23
N LEU A 163 4.08 7.02 2.76
CA LEU A 163 5.46 7.01 3.30
C LEU A 163 6.35 8.13 2.75
#